data_AF-A0A286A493-F1
#
_entry.id   AF-A0A286A493-F1
#
_cell.length_a   1.000
_cell.length_b   1.000
_cell.length_c   1.000
_cell.angle_alpha   90.00
_cell.angle_beta   90.00
_cell.angle_gamma   90.00
#
_symmetry.space_group_name_H-M   'P 1'
#
loop_
_entity.id
_entity.type
_entity.pdbx_description
1 polymer ?
#
loop_
_entity_poly.entity_id
_entity_poly.type
_entity_poly.pdbx_seq_one_letter_code
_entity_poly.pdbx_strand_id
1 'polypeptide(L)'
;MPSPFTSSEITHVDSANDTIDSLLSISRWASTTISYSFPISNNPLFWSSLSGGYGFQFGDGEPWNSAFVPLTAADQTNFVRALQQWANVANLNFVQVAETASEVGDIRAAYTEDPDESTLAWTYLPSPSTLAGDIWINTKGLLRFQDWNPGSISFETILHELGHALGLEHPFADPNDPSKVALPRDLDNTRHTIMSYTYSNLEGDEGTEFSFHPTTPMVLDISAIQFLYGSNNFYHTTNDTYTFDDASTYHETIWDAGGFSDAIRYAGAIPSLIDLNPASASRIGQSVYVQSNGVNIGSPIHNIWIADNVTIENAIGGQGNDIFIGNSASNSLDGGGGTDTVVIGFPRHQFTFGKSSGHYFIAANTNPANQDILLNIERVEFDDTGLALDLDGHAGEVAKLLGAVFGASSVANQEYASIGLTKADEGLSYEQLGAFAINATNLTHHDEIVTLLWLNLFGTIPTQSDKSPYINMLDNDEISVGSLAILAADSEVNAQNIHLTELMQTGLAYI
;
A
#
# COMPACT_ATOMS: atom_id res chain seq x y z
N MET A 1 29.00 25.88 -12.84
CA MET A 1 28.96 25.86 -11.37
C MET A 1 28.40 27.19 -10.95
N PRO A 2 27.33 27.19 -10.16
CA PRO A 2 26.73 28.41 -9.67
C PRO A 2 27.70 29.12 -8.71
N SER A 3 27.51 30.41 -8.58
CA SER A 3 28.24 31.27 -7.66
C SER A 3 27.24 32.11 -6.88
N PRO A 4 27.66 32.82 -5.84
CA PRO A 4 26.77 33.77 -5.16
C PRO A 4 26.13 34.80 -6.11
N PHE A 5 26.64 35.00 -7.32
CA PHE A 5 26.18 36.02 -8.27
C PHE A 5 25.68 35.47 -9.60
N THR A 6 25.65 34.15 -9.79
CA THR A 6 25.24 33.50 -11.04
C THR A 6 24.52 32.18 -10.75
N SER A 7 23.32 31.99 -11.29
CA SER A 7 22.62 30.71 -11.27
C SER A 7 23.19 29.75 -12.32
N SER A 8 22.90 28.46 -12.18
CA SER A 8 23.05 27.51 -13.28
C SER A 8 21.99 27.71 -14.36
N GLU A 9 22.25 27.16 -15.54
CA GLU A 9 21.33 27.19 -16.67
C GLU A 9 20.04 26.43 -16.36
N ILE A 10 18.92 26.97 -16.84
CA ILE A 10 17.60 26.35 -16.76
C ILE A 10 17.06 26.04 -18.15
N THR A 11 16.10 25.13 -18.21
CA THR A 11 15.37 24.79 -19.43
C THR A 11 13.88 24.99 -19.19
N HIS A 12 13.18 25.48 -20.21
CA HIS A 12 11.71 25.56 -20.19
C HIS A 12 11.10 24.16 -20.17
N VAL A 13 10.02 24.00 -19.42
CA VAL A 13 9.26 22.76 -19.32
C VAL A 13 8.04 22.86 -20.23
N ASP A 14 7.96 21.97 -21.22
CA ASP A 14 6.79 21.85 -22.08
C ASP A 14 5.63 21.18 -21.33
N SER A 15 4.39 21.48 -21.70
CA SER A 15 3.19 20.85 -21.12
C SER A 15 3.12 19.35 -21.44
N ALA A 16 2.68 18.57 -20.46
CA ALA A 16 2.39 17.15 -20.55
C ALA A 16 0.88 16.90 -20.63
N ASN A 17 0.24 16.70 -19.49
CA ASN A 17 -1.19 16.50 -19.30
C ASN A 17 -1.60 17.15 -17.96
N ASP A 18 -2.88 17.45 -17.79
CA ASP A 18 -3.38 18.20 -16.63
C ASP A 18 -2.94 17.65 -15.26
N THR A 19 -2.83 16.32 -15.09
CA THR A 19 -2.39 15.71 -13.84
C THR A 19 -0.93 16.04 -13.54
N ILE A 20 -0.04 15.88 -14.51
CA ILE A 20 1.37 16.22 -14.34
C ILE A 20 1.55 17.75 -14.30
N ASP A 21 0.95 18.48 -15.23
CA ASP A 21 1.10 19.93 -15.40
C ASP A 21 0.68 20.71 -14.16
N SER A 22 -0.27 20.19 -13.38
CA SER A 22 -0.66 20.79 -12.09
C SER A 22 0.49 20.85 -11.05
N LEU A 23 1.50 19.98 -11.19
CA LEU A 23 2.65 19.87 -10.31
C LEU A 23 3.91 20.51 -10.89
N LEU A 24 3.90 21.03 -12.12
CA LEU A 24 5.10 21.53 -12.78
C LEU A 24 5.25 23.04 -12.68
N SER A 25 6.48 23.48 -12.43
CA SER A 25 6.90 24.84 -12.76
C SER A 25 7.22 24.99 -14.24
N ILE A 26 7.26 26.23 -14.72
CA ILE A 26 7.59 26.57 -16.11
C ILE A 26 9.06 26.34 -16.47
N SER A 27 9.91 26.05 -15.48
CA SER A 27 11.34 25.82 -15.67
C SER A 27 11.91 24.78 -14.70
N ARG A 28 12.99 24.13 -15.16
CA ARG A 28 13.79 23.17 -14.38
C ARG A 28 15.27 23.42 -14.59
N TRP A 29 16.14 22.80 -13.78
CA TRP A 29 17.57 22.81 -14.04
C TRP A 29 17.89 22.13 -15.39
N ALA A 30 18.77 22.74 -16.18
CA ALA A 30 19.14 22.19 -17.48
C ALA A 30 19.97 20.89 -17.34
N SER A 31 20.78 20.82 -16.29
CA SER A 31 21.63 19.67 -15.95
C SER A 31 20.89 18.71 -15.02
N THR A 32 21.13 17.40 -15.19
CA THR A 32 20.75 16.36 -14.22
C THR A 32 21.78 16.15 -13.12
N THR A 33 23.00 16.68 -13.29
CA THR A 33 23.96 16.81 -12.19
C THR A 33 23.77 18.18 -11.55
N ILE A 34 23.28 18.18 -10.31
CA ILE A 34 22.88 19.38 -9.56
C ILE A 34 23.79 19.47 -8.34
N SER A 35 24.46 20.61 -8.15
CA SER A 35 25.28 20.78 -6.96
C SER A 35 24.44 21.20 -5.77
N TYR A 36 24.85 20.82 -4.55
CA TYR A 36 24.26 21.35 -3.33
C TYR A 36 25.33 21.78 -2.34
N SER A 37 25.00 22.75 -1.48
CA SER A 37 25.90 23.20 -0.41
C SER A 37 25.12 23.57 0.85
N PHE A 38 25.82 23.59 1.99
CA PHE A 38 25.28 24.06 3.25
C PHE A 38 25.94 25.38 3.62
N PRO A 39 25.19 26.50 3.61
CA PRO A 39 25.72 27.80 3.98
C PRO A 39 26.32 27.82 5.38
N ILE A 40 27.55 28.33 5.49
CA ILE A 40 28.30 28.40 6.77
C ILE A 40 28.15 29.73 7.48
N SER A 41 27.69 30.77 6.77
CA SER A 41 27.46 32.13 7.32
C SER A 41 26.57 32.93 6.38
N ASN A 42 25.95 34.01 6.89
CA ASN A 42 25.29 35.03 6.08
C ASN A 42 26.25 36.11 5.57
N ASN A 43 27.55 35.81 5.45
CA ASN A 43 28.52 36.78 4.94
C ASN A 43 28.19 37.11 3.46
N PRO A 44 28.19 38.40 3.05
CA PRO A 44 27.95 38.82 1.67
C PRO A 44 28.89 38.21 0.62
N LEU A 45 29.98 37.56 1.03
CA LEU A 45 30.84 36.78 0.13
C LEU A 45 30.15 35.51 -0.40
N PHE A 46 29.19 34.93 0.32
CA PHE A 46 28.52 33.68 -0.06
C PHE A 46 27.10 33.90 -0.61
N TRP A 47 26.63 35.15 -0.63
CA TRP A 47 25.25 35.50 -0.99
C TRP A 47 25.18 36.70 -1.95
N SER A 48 24.24 36.65 -2.89
CA SER A 48 24.06 37.70 -3.90
C SER A 48 23.64 39.02 -3.26
N SER A 49 24.50 40.03 -3.34
CA SER A 49 24.14 41.40 -2.96
C SER A 49 23.56 42.24 -4.11
N LEU A 50 23.32 41.62 -5.26
CA LEU A 50 22.71 42.28 -6.41
C LEU A 50 21.24 42.58 -6.13
N SER A 51 20.71 43.65 -6.75
CA SER A 51 19.28 44.01 -6.64
C SER A 51 18.33 42.93 -7.17
N GLY A 52 18.81 42.01 -8.02
CA GLY A 52 18.06 40.84 -8.50
C GLY A 52 18.36 39.55 -7.73
N GLY A 53 19.15 39.64 -6.65
CA GLY A 53 19.34 38.58 -5.65
C GLY A 53 18.79 39.07 -4.31
N TYR A 54 19.53 38.86 -3.22
CA TYR A 54 19.09 39.26 -1.87
C TYR A 54 19.30 40.76 -1.56
N GLY A 55 19.87 41.52 -2.50
CA GLY A 55 20.05 42.95 -2.35
C GLY A 55 21.06 43.35 -1.27
N PHE A 56 20.94 44.58 -0.76
CA PHE A 56 21.92 45.14 0.18
C PHE A 56 21.86 44.45 1.56
N GLN A 57 23.03 44.14 2.11
CA GLN A 57 23.27 43.42 3.38
C GLN A 57 22.64 43.99 4.67
N PHE A 58 21.96 45.14 4.59
CA PHE A 58 21.36 45.82 5.75
C PHE A 58 19.83 45.70 5.76
N GLY A 59 19.27 44.74 5.01
CA GLY A 59 17.89 44.33 5.16
C GLY A 59 17.70 43.40 6.37
N ASP A 60 16.45 43.21 6.78
CA ASP A 60 16.09 42.32 7.90
C ASP A 60 15.55 40.96 7.42
N GLY A 61 15.49 40.73 6.10
CA GLY A 61 15.10 39.45 5.48
C GLY A 61 16.29 38.52 5.25
N GLU A 62 16.04 37.32 4.72
CA GLU A 62 17.09 36.38 4.36
C GLU A 62 18.07 36.94 3.31
N PRO A 63 19.34 36.52 3.32
CA PRO A 63 20.05 35.82 4.40
C PRO A 63 20.52 36.81 5.50
N TRP A 64 20.22 38.11 5.37
CA TRP A 64 20.76 39.18 6.21
C TRP A 64 20.18 39.24 7.63
N ASN A 65 19.04 38.57 7.84
CA ASN A 65 18.40 38.44 9.15
C ASN A 65 19.38 37.88 10.20
N SER A 66 19.36 38.46 11.40
CA SER A 66 20.19 38.03 12.53
C SER A 66 19.88 36.61 13.03
N ALA A 67 18.71 36.08 12.70
CA ALA A 67 18.27 34.71 12.98
C ALA A 67 18.82 33.69 11.96
N PHE A 68 19.63 34.12 10.98
CA PHE A 68 20.33 33.18 10.11
C PHE A 68 21.16 32.18 10.93
N VAL A 69 20.95 30.89 10.68
CA VAL A 69 21.77 29.82 11.28
C VAL A 69 22.05 28.74 10.23
N PRO A 70 23.30 28.26 10.10
CA PRO A 70 23.61 27.06 9.31
C PRO A 70 22.80 25.85 9.78
N LEU A 71 22.45 24.94 8.87
CA LEU A 71 21.87 23.65 9.26
C LEU A 71 22.79 22.89 10.22
N THR A 72 22.21 22.21 11.22
CA THR A 72 23.00 21.37 12.12
C THR A 72 23.53 20.14 11.36
N ALA A 73 24.56 19.47 11.88
CA ALA A 73 25.10 18.27 11.23
C ALA A 73 24.07 17.14 11.11
N ALA A 74 23.11 17.05 12.04
CA ALA A 74 22.02 16.08 11.99
C ALA A 74 21.04 16.42 10.85
N ASP A 75 20.66 17.70 10.73
CA ASP A 75 19.74 18.17 9.68
C ASP A 75 20.37 18.03 8.29
N GLN A 76 21.66 18.35 8.15
CA GLN A 76 22.42 18.11 6.91
C GLN A 76 22.40 16.63 6.51
N THR A 77 22.51 15.71 7.48
CA THR A 77 22.46 14.27 7.20
C THR A 77 21.09 13.85 6.65
N ASN A 78 20.00 14.34 7.27
CA ASN A 78 18.65 14.02 6.81
C ASN A 78 18.26 14.75 5.51
N PHE A 79 18.78 15.96 5.28
CA PHE A 79 18.66 16.66 4.00
C PHE A 79 19.28 15.85 2.85
N VAL A 80 20.47 15.29 3.06
CA VAL A 80 21.12 14.42 2.06
C VAL A 80 20.33 13.12 1.85
N ARG A 81 19.69 12.57 2.90
CA ARG A 81 18.78 11.43 2.73
C ARG A 81 17.57 11.80 1.87
N ALA A 82 16.98 12.98 2.07
CA ALA A 82 15.86 13.46 1.26
C ALA A 82 16.26 13.68 -0.21
N LEU A 83 17.44 14.26 -0.48
CA LEU A 83 18.01 14.33 -1.83
C LEU A 83 18.14 12.93 -2.46
N GLN A 84 18.60 11.95 -1.69
CA GLN A 84 18.75 10.58 -2.19
C GLN A 84 17.40 9.97 -2.59
N GLN A 85 16.30 10.29 -1.91
CA GLN A 85 14.98 9.77 -2.29
C GLN A 85 14.53 10.29 -3.67
N TRP A 86 14.80 11.56 -3.99
CA TRP A 86 14.56 12.08 -5.34
C TRP A 86 15.50 11.45 -6.39
N ALA A 87 16.77 11.21 -6.04
CA ALA A 87 17.72 10.55 -6.94
C ALA A 87 17.44 9.05 -7.15
N ASN A 88 16.75 8.39 -6.22
CA ASN A 88 16.34 6.99 -6.38
C ASN A 88 15.35 6.85 -7.54
N VAL A 89 14.44 7.83 -7.71
CA VAL A 89 13.30 7.72 -8.65
C VAL A 89 13.53 8.41 -9.99
N ALA A 90 14.39 9.43 -10.04
CA ALA A 90 14.69 10.20 -11.25
C ALA A 90 16.18 10.21 -11.59
N ASN A 91 16.50 10.46 -12.86
CA ASN A 91 17.87 10.58 -13.34
C ASN A 91 18.51 11.91 -12.86
N LEU A 92 18.80 11.95 -11.56
CA LEU A 92 19.38 13.07 -10.83
C LEU A 92 20.66 12.61 -10.14
N ASN A 93 21.69 13.45 -10.19
CA ASN A 93 22.96 13.22 -9.54
C ASN A 93 23.33 14.43 -8.69
N PHE A 94 23.18 14.31 -7.37
CA PHE A 94 23.47 15.39 -6.45
C PHE A 94 24.95 15.38 -6.03
N VAL A 95 25.61 16.52 -6.16
CA VAL A 95 27.05 16.65 -5.84
C VAL A 95 27.25 17.75 -4.80
N GLN A 96 27.74 17.37 -3.63
CA GLN A 96 28.07 18.37 -2.61
C GLN A 96 29.28 19.20 -3.02
N VAL A 97 29.19 20.51 -2.85
CA VAL A 97 30.31 21.45 -2.99
C VAL A 97 30.51 22.24 -1.69
N ALA A 98 31.74 22.69 -1.46
CA ALA A 98 32.06 23.57 -0.35
C ALA A 98 31.85 25.03 -0.77
N GLU A 99 31.18 25.81 0.07
CA GLU A 99 30.96 27.22 -0.25
C GLU A 99 32.26 28.04 -0.21
N THR A 100 32.47 28.81 -1.27
CA THR A 100 33.51 29.81 -1.39
C THR A 100 32.91 31.11 -1.94
N ALA A 101 33.70 32.18 -1.98
CA ALA A 101 33.25 33.44 -2.57
C ALA A 101 32.95 33.35 -4.10
N SER A 102 33.26 32.23 -4.75
CA SER A 102 33.09 32.01 -6.19
C SER A 102 32.35 30.72 -6.54
N GLU A 103 31.98 29.90 -5.56
CA GLU A 103 31.37 28.58 -5.79
C GLU A 103 30.39 28.28 -4.65
N VAL A 104 29.16 27.95 -5.01
CA VAL A 104 28.10 27.51 -4.10
C VAL A 104 27.33 26.34 -4.75
N GLY A 105 26.36 25.77 -4.05
CA GLY A 105 25.41 24.80 -4.60
C GLY A 105 24.33 25.45 -5.46
N ASP A 106 23.74 24.67 -6.38
CA ASP A 106 22.48 25.03 -7.04
C ASP A 106 21.34 24.99 -6.03
N ILE A 107 21.37 24.01 -5.12
CA ILE A 107 20.45 23.89 -3.99
C ILE A 107 21.20 24.21 -2.70
N ARG A 108 20.65 25.11 -1.88
CA ARG A 108 21.26 25.51 -0.60
C ARG A 108 20.19 25.57 0.47
N ALA A 109 20.51 25.14 1.69
CA ALA A 109 19.54 25.13 2.78
C ALA A 109 20.12 25.73 4.06
N ALA A 110 19.39 26.68 4.67
CA ALA A 110 19.76 27.31 5.94
C ALA A 110 18.52 27.74 6.73
N TYR A 111 18.71 28.00 8.03
CA TYR A 111 17.67 28.57 8.86
C TYR A 111 17.61 30.10 8.72
N THR A 112 16.42 30.67 8.78
CA THR A 112 16.17 32.12 8.92
C THR A 112 14.88 32.35 9.72
N GLU A 113 14.43 33.59 9.92
CA GLU A 113 13.18 33.89 10.62
C GLU A 113 12.12 34.39 9.65
N ASP A 114 10.95 33.74 9.68
CA ASP A 114 9.68 34.33 9.28
C ASP A 114 8.85 34.57 10.57
N PRO A 115 8.18 35.73 10.72
CA PRO A 115 7.42 36.03 11.92
C PRO A 115 6.22 35.11 12.14
N ASP A 116 5.70 34.45 11.11
CA ASP A 116 4.62 33.48 11.20
C ASP A 116 5.16 32.09 11.57
N GLU A 117 4.80 31.59 12.76
CA GLU A 117 5.26 30.27 13.24
C GLU A 117 4.66 29.11 12.45
N SER A 118 3.59 29.34 11.67
CA SER A 118 2.99 28.33 10.79
C SER A 118 3.79 28.11 9.50
N THR A 119 4.63 29.06 9.11
CA THR A 119 5.59 28.89 8.01
C THR A 119 6.66 27.89 8.45
N LEU A 120 6.65 26.68 7.87
CA LEU A 120 7.65 25.65 8.18
C LEU A 120 8.95 25.89 7.42
N ALA A 121 8.85 26.08 6.11
CA ALA A 121 9.95 26.37 5.21
C ALA A 121 9.42 27.02 3.91
N TRP A 122 10.33 27.51 3.06
CA TRP A 122 10.02 27.95 1.70
C TRP A 122 11.23 27.78 0.79
N THR A 123 10.96 27.67 -0.51
CA THR A 123 11.98 27.45 -1.55
C THR A 123 11.79 28.38 -2.74
N TYR A 124 12.90 28.86 -3.29
CA TYR A 124 12.92 29.56 -4.56
C TYR A 124 13.05 28.56 -5.73
N LEU A 125 12.06 28.50 -6.61
CA LEU A 125 12.03 27.60 -7.77
C LEU A 125 13.23 27.81 -8.73
N PRO A 126 13.60 26.80 -9.54
CA PRO A 126 14.58 26.95 -10.62
C PRO A 126 14.25 28.14 -11.52
N SER A 127 15.16 29.12 -11.57
CA SER A 127 15.02 30.33 -12.38
C SER A 127 16.40 30.90 -12.71
N PRO A 128 16.51 31.91 -13.59
CA PRO A 128 17.78 32.61 -13.84
C PRO A 128 18.25 33.48 -12.65
N SER A 129 17.53 33.46 -11.53
CA SER A 129 17.86 34.24 -10.32
C SER A 129 18.93 33.55 -9.49
N THR A 130 19.77 34.33 -8.82
CA THR A 130 20.76 33.84 -7.85
C THR A 130 20.15 33.29 -6.55
N LEU A 131 18.82 33.43 -6.40
CA LEU A 131 18.04 32.86 -5.30
C LEU A 131 17.59 31.43 -5.60
N ALA A 132 17.56 31.04 -6.88
CA ALA A 132 17.00 29.77 -7.32
C ALA A 132 17.65 28.58 -6.61
N GLY A 133 16.82 27.66 -6.12
CA GLY A 133 17.21 26.47 -5.36
C GLY A 133 17.51 26.72 -3.88
N ASP A 134 17.48 27.97 -3.40
CA ASP A 134 17.65 28.25 -1.98
C ASP A 134 16.40 27.86 -1.19
N ILE A 135 16.62 27.16 -0.09
CA ILE A 135 15.62 26.64 0.85
C ILE A 135 15.86 27.29 2.20
N TRP A 136 14.80 27.86 2.76
CA TRP A 136 14.83 28.56 4.03
C TRP A 136 13.92 27.85 5.03
N ILE A 137 14.48 27.46 6.17
CA ILE A 137 13.74 26.82 7.25
C ILE A 137 13.46 27.84 8.34
N ASN A 138 12.21 27.97 8.76
CA ASN A 138 11.85 28.97 9.75
C ASN A 138 12.36 28.57 11.14
N THR A 139 13.14 29.46 11.76
CA THR A 139 13.64 29.33 13.14
C THR A 139 12.55 29.39 14.20
N LYS A 140 11.37 29.93 13.86
CA LYS A 140 10.19 29.89 14.72
C LYS A 140 9.27 28.70 14.44
N GLY A 141 9.45 28.03 13.30
CA GLY A 141 8.65 26.88 12.89
C GLY A 141 9.04 25.59 13.61
N LEU A 142 8.17 24.58 13.47
CA LEU A 142 8.31 23.27 14.12
C LEU A 142 9.64 22.56 13.80
N LEU A 143 10.10 22.68 12.54
CA LEU A 143 11.32 22.05 12.03
C LEU A 143 12.58 22.45 12.79
N ARG A 144 12.58 23.60 13.47
CA ARG A 144 13.72 24.03 14.29
C ARG A 144 13.87 23.23 15.58
N PHE A 145 12.79 22.63 16.07
CA PHE A 145 12.70 21.99 17.38
C PHE A 145 12.50 20.48 17.31
N GLN A 146 12.25 19.93 16.12
CA GLN A 146 12.06 18.50 15.88
C GLN A 146 13.21 17.91 15.07
N ASP A 147 13.49 16.63 15.29
CA ASP A 147 14.42 15.88 14.46
C ASP A 147 13.82 15.58 13.08
N TRP A 148 14.62 15.72 12.03
CA TRP A 148 14.22 15.43 10.65
C TRP A 148 14.32 13.95 10.29
N ASN A 149 14.00 13.07 11.25
CA ASN A 149 14.07 11.62 11.00
C ASN A 149 12.98 11.19 10.00
N PRO A 150 13.27 10.23 9.10
CA PRO A 150 12.24 9.66 8.22
C PRO A 150 10.99 9.23 9.01
N GLY A 151 9.81 9.58 8.50
CA GLY A 151 8.53 9.37 9.18
C GLY A 151 8.02 10.58 9.98
N SER A 152 8.84 11.62 10.17
CA SER A 152 8.40 12.88 10.77
C SER A 152 7.92 13.89 9.74
N ILE A 153 7.03 14.79 10.15
CA ILE A 153 6.60 15.94 9.33
C ILE A 153 7.77 16.80 8.87
N SER A 154 8.84 16.89 9.68
CA SER A 154 10.04 17.64 9.32
C SER A 154 10.78 17.00 8.14
N PHE A 155 10.82 15.67 8.05
CA PHE A 155 11.43 14.99 6.90
C PHE A 155 10.58 15.14 5.63
N GLU A 156 9.26 15.01 5.74
CA GLU A 156 8.33 15.27 4.63
C GLU A 156 8.47 16.70 4.11
N THR A 157 8.52 17.69 5.01
CA THR A 157 8.68 19.10 4.62
C THR A 157 9.97 19.32 3.83
N ILE A 158 11.07 18.67 4.21
CA ILE A 158 12.33 18.80 3.46
C ILE A 158 12.27 18.07 2.10
N LEU A 159 11.59 16.92 2.03
CA LEU A 159 11.30 16.29 0.73
C LEU A 159 10.47 17.24 -0.17
N HIS A 160 9.48 17.92 0.40
CA HIS A 160 8.60 18.88 -0.28
C HIS A 160 9.39 20.08 -0.81
N GLU A 161 10.19 20.73 0.04
CA GLU A 161 11.03 21.86 -0.37
C GLU A 161 12.05 21.46 -1.45
N LEU A 162 12.59 20.25 -1.38
CA LEU A 162 13.44 19.72 -2.45
C LEU A 162 12.66 19.51 -3.76
N GLY A 163 11.38 19.12 -3.69
CA GLY A 163 10.49 19.09 -4.85
C GLY A 163 10.41 20.46 -5.53
N HIS A 164 10.20 21.53 -4.76
CA HIS A 164 10.27 22.91 -5.27
C HIS A 164 11.64 23.24 -5.86
N ALA A 165 12.73 22.93 -5.15
CA ALA A 165 14.09 23.21 -5.62
C ALA A 165 14.41 22.48 -6.95
N LEU A 166 13.68 21.42 -7.27
CA LEU A 166 13.77 20.66 -8.52
C LEU A 166 12.78 21.11 -9.60
N GLY A 167 11.81 21.97 -9.27
CA GLY A 167 10.85 22.54 -10.22
C GLY A 167 9.43 22.00 -10.12
N LEU A 168 9.07 21.34 -9.01
CA LEU A 168 7.67 21.02 -8.71
C LEU A 168 6.97 22.20 -8.03
N GLU A 169 5.66 22.31 -8.19
CA GLU A 169 4.82 23.32 -7.55
C GLU A 169 3.67 22.66 -6.79
N HIS A 170 2.97 23.44 -5.96
CA HIS A 170 1.76 22.95 -5.31
C HIS A 170 0.67 22.62 -6.35
N PRO A 171 -0.13 21.56 -6.11
CA PRO A 171 -1.12 21.05 -7.06
C PRO A 171 -2.45 21.79 -7.07
N PHE A 172 -2.67 22.73 -6.14
CA PHE A 172 -3.95 23.44 -6.02
C PHE A 172 -4.00 24.74 -6.83
N ALA A 173 -5.21 25.22 -7.08
CA ALA A 173 -5.43 26.45 -7.84
C ALA A 173 -4.80 27.66 -7.14
N ASP A 174 -3.96 28.41 -7.86
CA ASP A 174 -3.46 29.70 -7.40
C ASP A 174 -4.54 30.77 -7.61
N PRO A 175 -5.05 31.43 -6.55
CA PRO A 175 -6.00 32.53 -6.69
C PRO A 175 -5.47 33.71 -7.53
N ASN A 176 -4.15 33.85 -7.62
CA ASN A 176 -3.47 34.89 -8.39
C ASN A 176 -3.17 34.47 -9.83
N ASP A 177 -3.20 33.17 -10.13
CA ASP A 177 -3.13 32.63 -11.49
C ASP A 177 -4.22 31.56 -11.73
N PRO A 178 -5.47 31.98 -11.96
CA PRO A 178 -6.57 31.06 -12.24
C PRO A 178 -6.44 30.28 -13.55
N SER A 179 -5.40 30.56 -14.36
CA SER A 179 -5.14 29.87 -15.62
C SER A 179 -4.24 28.65 -15.43
N LYS A 180 -3.57 28.53 -14.27
CA LYS A 180 -2.77 27.36 -13.92
C LYS A 180 -3.69 26.16 -13.64
N VAL A 181 -3.31 25.02 -14.20
CA VAL A 181 -4.03 23.76 -13.99
C VAL A 181 -3.83 23.29 -12.54
N ALA A 182 -4.86 22.68 -11.96
CA ALA A 182 -4.84 22.15 -10.60
C ALA A 182 -5.32 20.69 -10.60
N LEU A 183 -4.86 19.90 -9.63
CA LEU A 183 -5.34 18.53 -9.44
C LEU A 183 -6.83 18.53 -9.07
N PRO A 184 -7.58 17.50 -9.53
CA PRO A 184 -8.85 17.15 -8.94
C PRO A 184 -8.74 16.94 -7.43
N ARG A 185 -9.77 17.30 -6.66
CA ARG A 185 -9.76 17.25 -5.19
C ARG A 185 -9.45 15.87 -4.60
N ASP A 186 -9.82 14.81 -5.30
CA ASP A 186 -9.56 13.42 -4.91
C ASP A 186 -8.08 13.01 -5.06
N LEU A 187 -7.31 13.76 -5.86
CA LEU A 187 -5.87 13.57 -6.07
C LEU A 187 -5.00 14.63 -5.37
N ASP A 188 -5.56 15.81 -5.08
CA ASP A 188 -4.90 16.86 -4.29
C ASP A 188 -4.85 16.49 -2.80
N ASN A 189 -3.98 15.54 -2.47
CA ASN A 189 -3.66 15.17 -1.08
C ASN A 189 -2.28 14.50 -0.96
N THR A 190 -1.72 14.56 0.26
CA THR A 190 -0.38 14.06 0.60
C THR A 190 -0.23 12.54 0.45
N ARG A 191 -1.33 11.80 0.24
CA ARG A 191 -1.24 10.36 -0.11
C ARG A 191 -0.81 10.14 -1.56
N HIS A 192 -1.08 11.11 -2.44
CA HIS A 192 -0.74 11.03 -3.86
C HIS A 192 0.47 11.93 -4.23
N THR A 193 0.62 13.07 -3.57
CA THR A 193 1.74 14.00 -3.77
C THR A 193 2.09 14.74 -2.48
N ILE A 194 3.36 14.70 -2.05
CA ILE A 194 3.83 15.51 -0.92
C ILE A 194 3.78 17.01 -1.21
N MET A 195 3.55 17.43 -2.44
CA MET A 195 3.36 18.84 -2.79
C MET A 195 1.98 19.39 -2.35
N SER A 196 1.04 18.53 -1.94
CA SER A 196 -0.26 18.96 -1.41
C SER A 196 -0.18 19.36 0.06
N TYR A 197 -1.06 20.27 0.47
CA TYR A 197 -1.29 20.63 1.88
C TYR A 197 -2.42 19.82 2.53
N THR A 198 -3.08 18.93 1.79
CA THR A 198 -4.25 18.17 2.27
C THR A 198 -3.85 16.76 2.67
N TYR A 199 -3.92 16.41 3.96
CA TYR A 199 -3.53 15.06 4.40
C TYR A 199 -4.59 13.98 4.13
N SER A 200 -5.89 14.27 4.29
CA SER A 200 -6.94 13.27 3.95
C SER A 200 -8.40 13.70 3.93
N ASN A 201 -8.77 14.83 4.54
CA ASN A 201 -10.14 15.32 4.43
C ASN A 201 -10.29 16.09 3.13
N LEU A 202 -11.17 15.61 2.25
CA LEU A 202 -11.57 16.35 1.05
C LEU A 202 -12.26 17.70 1.38
N GLU A 203 -12.56 17.92 2.67
CA GLU A 203 -13.09 19.18 3.21
C GLU A 203 -11.99 20.21 3.51
N GLY A 204 -10.70 19.84 3.49
CA GLY A 204 -9.58 20.77 3.60
C GLY A 204 -9.43 21.43 4.97
N ASP A 205 -9.79 20.75 6.07
CA ASP A 205 -9.50 21.30 7.41
C ASP A 205 -7.98 21.36 7.60
N GLU A 206 -7.49 22.58 7.76
CA GLU A 206 -6.11 22.88 8.12
C GLU A 206 -5.77 22.33 9.52
N GLY A 207 -4.49 22.05 9.76
CA GLY A 207 -4.01 21.59 11.06
C GLY A 207 -4.19 20.08 11.31
N THR A 208 -4.21 19.29 10.24
CA THR A 208 -4.07 17.83 10.31
C THR A 208 -2.70 17.38 9.78
N GLU A 209 -2.23 16.23 10.23
CA GLU A 209 -0.95 15.62 9.83
C GLU A 209 -1.07 14.09 9.80
N PHE A 210 -0.03 13.36 9.40
CA PHE A 210 -0.02 11.90 9.51
C PHE A 210 0.60 11.45 10.83
N SER A 211 0.13 10.32 11.38
CA SER A 211 0.79 9.66 12.51
C SER A 211 2.20 9.16 12.15
N PHE A 212 2.46 8.98 10.85
CA PHE A 212 3.76 8.66 10.27
C PHE A 212 3.80 9.19 8.83
N HIS A 213 4.71 10.11 8.56
CA HIS A 213 4.77 10.86 7.30
C HIS A 213 5.54 10.11 6.19
N PRO A 214 5.27 10.39 4.90
CA PRO A 214 6.02 9.84 3.78
C PRO A 214 7.53 9.94 3.93
N THR A 215 8.21 8.84 3.61
CA THR A 215 9.69 8.74 3.61
C THR A 215 10.29 8.82 2.21
N THR A 216 9.45 8.95 1.18
CA THR A 216 9.80 9.01 -0.24
C THR A 216 8.87 9.99 -0.97
N PRO A 217 9.22 10.47 -2.18
CA PRO A 217 8.24 11.07 -3.09
C PRO A 217 7.07 10.11 -3.36
N MET A 218 5.85 10.63 -3.42
CA MET A 218 4.64 9.84 -3.64
C MET A 218 4.37 9.64 -5.14
N VAL A 219 3.37 8.81 -5.48
CA VAL A 219 3.13 8.34 -6.86
C VAL A 219 3.07 9.47 -7.92
N LEU A 220 2.43 10.61 -7.62
CA LEU A 220 2.35 11.73 -8.56
C LEU A 220 3.64 12.58 -8.55
N ASP A 221 4.34 12.65 -7.42
CA ASP A 221 5.64 13.29 -7.33
C ASP A 221 6.66 12.58 -8.23
N ILE A 222 6.68 11.24 -8.18
CA ILE A 222 7.53 10.39 -9.02
C ILE A 222 7.20 10.62 -10.50
N SER A 223 5.92 10.60 -10.86
CA SER A 223 5.49 10.85 -12.24
C SER A 223 5.93 12.22 -12.76
N ALA A 224 5.77 13.27 -11.95
CA ALA A 224 6.15 14.64 -12.30
C ALA A 224 7.68 14.82 -12.39
N ILE A 225 8.45 14.31 -11.43
CA ILE A 225 9.90 14.47 -11.45
C ILE A 225 10.55 13.65 -12.58
N GLN A 226 9.98 12.48 -12.91
CA GLN A 226 10.44 11.70 -14.06
C GLN A 226 10.09 12.37 -15.39
N PHE A 227 8.99 13.12 -15.46
CA PHE A 227 8.73 13.97 -16.63
C PHE A 227 9.80 15.07 -16.78
N LEU A 228 10.23 15.70 -15.68
CA LEU A 228 11.25 16.74 -15.71
C LEU A 228 12.65 16.20 -16.06
N TYR A 229 13.08 15.10 -15.44
CA TYR A 229 14.48 14.67 -15.48
C TYR A 229 14.71 13.28 -16.09
N GLY A 230 13.64 12.54 -16.40
CA GLY A 230 13.69 11.13 -16.79
C GLY A 230 13.73 10.20 -15.58
N SER A 231 13.28 8.95 -15.76
CA SER A 231 13.32 7.91 -14.74
C SER A 231 14.75 7.43 -14.44
N ASN A 232 15.00 7.04 -13.18
CA ASN A 232 16.24 6.36 -12.82
C ASN A 232 16.16 4.86 -13.16
N ASN A 233 16.60 4.50 -14.37
CA ASN A 233 16.59 3.12 -14.84
C ASN A 233 17.77 2.26 -14.33
N PHE A 234 18.47 2.71 -13.28
CA PHE A 234 19.60 2.02 -12.66
C PHE A 234 19.37 1.69 -11.18
N TYR A 235 18.20 2.03 -10.64
CA TYR A 235 17.83 1.76 -9.25
C TYR A 235 17.00 0.49 -9.17
N HIS A 236 17.49 -0.53 -8.45
CA HIS A 236 16.85 -1.85 -8.35
C HIS A 236 16.52 -2.42 -9.75
N THR A 237 17.55 -2.93 -10.44
CA THR A 237 17.42 -3.49 -11.80
C THR A 237 17.51 -5.02 -11.81
N THR A 238 17.33 -5.65 -10.65
CA THR A 238 17.45 -7.09 -10.47
C THR A 238 16.19 -7.62 -9.82
N ASN A 239 16.15 -8.90 -9.45
CA ASN A 239 15.03 -9.39 -8.65
C ASN A 239 15.21 -8.94 -7.20
N ASP A 240 14.33 -8.06 -6.76
CA ASP A 240 14.38 -7.36 -5.50
C ASP A 240 13.24 -7.84 -4.57
N THR A 241 13.45 -7.72 -3.26
CA THR A 241 12.44 -8.10 -2.26
C THR A 241 12.26 -6.98 -1.25
N TYR A 242 11.13 -6.30 -1.34
CA TYR A 242 10.68 -5.25 -0.44
C TYR A 242 10.05 -5.89 0.79
N THR A 243 10.73 -5.83 1.94
CA THR A 243 10.30 -6.49 3.18
C THR A 243 9.68 -5.50 4.14
N PHE A 244 8.50 -5.85 4.66
CA PHE A 244 7.78 -5.12 5.70
C PHE A 244 7.52 -6.01 6.93
N ASP A 245 7.30 -5.39 8.10
CA ASP A 245 7.05 -6.08 9.36
C ASP A 245 6.13 -5.26 10.30
N ASP A 246 5.84 -5.81 11.48
CA ASP A 246 5.04 -5.11 12.52
C ASP A 246 5.87 -4.26 13.46
N ALA A 247 7.20 -4.32 13.37
CA ALA A 247 8.10 -3.59 14.26
C ALA A 247 8.26 -2.13 13.83
N SER A 248 8.10 -1.86 12.53
CA SER A 248 8.24 -0.52 11.95
C SER A 248 6.90 -0.02 11.41
N THR A 249 6.82 1.30 11.20
CA THR A 249 5.75 1.94 10.42
C THR A 249 6.35 2.41 9.12
N TYR A 250 5.60 2.26 8.04
CA TYR A 250 6.04 2.59 6.68
C TYR A 250 5.03 3.54 6.07
N HIS A 251 5.51 4.49 5.27
CA HIS A 251 4.68 5.34 4.43
C HIS A 251 5.52 5.75 3.21
N GLU A 252 5.41 5.03 2.11
CA GLU A 252 6.33 5.19 0.97
C GLU A 252 5.77 4.68 -0.35
N THR A 253 6.44 5.08 -1.44
CA THR A 253 6.20 4.58 -2.80
C THR A 253 7.41 3.81 -3.30
N ILE A 254 7.18 2.58 -3.75
CA ILE A 254 8.18 1.71 -4.36
C ILE A 254 8.47 2.20 -5.78
N TRP A 255 9.73 2.50 -6.06
CA TRP A 255 10.28 2.61 -7.40
C TRP A 255 11.24 1.44 -7.63
N ASP A 256 11.02 0.71 -8.71
CA ASP A 256 11.87 -0.39 -9.17
C ASP A 256 12.05 -0.23 -10.69
N ALA A 257 13.30 -0.23 -11.16
CA ALA A 257 13.62 -0.01 -12.57
C ALA A 257 13.58 -1.29 -13.40
N GLY A 258 13.47 -2.45 -12.74
CA GLY A 258 13.18 -3.70 -13.39
C GLY A 258 13.67 -4.90 -12.60
N GLY A 259 12.99 -6.00 -12.83
CA GLY A 259 13.33 -7.35 -12.44
C GLY A 259 12.38 -8.23 -13.24
N PHE A 260 12.36 -9.52 -12.96
CA PHE A 260 11.32 -10.40 -13.50
C PHE A 260 10.61 -11.19 -12.40
N SER A 261 10.94 -10.89 -11.15
CA SER A 261 10.46 -11.63 -9.99
C SER A 261 10.60 -10.80 -8.72
N ASP A 262 10.27 -9.52 -8.82
CA ASP A 262 10.26 -8.62 -7.67
C ASP A 262 9.13 -9.01 -6.73
N ALA A 263 9.33 -8.80 -5.44
CA ALA A 263 8.41 -9.27 -4.42
C ALA A 263 8.17 -8.25 -3.32
N ILE A 264 6.91 -8.03 -2.98
CA ILE A 264 6.52 -7.51 -1.66
C ILE A 264 6.44 -8.69 -0.71
N ARG A 265 7.14 -8.61 0.42
CA ARG A 265 7.12 -9.63 1.48
C ARG A 265 6.75 -9.01 2.81
N TYR A 266 5.67 -9.47 3.41
CA TYR A 266 5.26 -9.07 4.74
C TYR A 266 5.59 -10.16 5.77
N ALA A 267 6.28 -9.78 6.84
CA ALA A 267 6.72 -10.68 7.90
C ALA A 267 6.11 -10.27 9.26
N GLY A 268 4.79 -10.13 9.30
CA GLY A 268 4.02 -9.79 10.49
C GLY A 268 2.78 -10.67 10.68
N ALA A 269 1.92 -10.31 11.62
CA ALA A 269 0.70 -11.04 11.98
C ALA A 269 -0.57 -10.17 11.89
N ILE A 270 -0.45 -8.90 11.51
CA ILE A 270 -1.58 -7.99 11.30
C ILE A 270 -2.16 -8.27 9.90
N PRO A 271 -3.48 -8.41 9.73
CA PRO A 271 -4.10 -8.52 8.41
C PRO A 271 -3.64 -7.40 7.47
N SER A 272 -3.12 -7.77 6.30
CA SER A 272 -2.61 -6.86 5.28
C SER A 272 -3.47 -6.86 4.01
N LEU A 273 -3.44 -5.74 3.28
CA LEU A 273 -3.91 -5.65 1.91
C LEU A 273 -2.69 -5.40 1.05
N ILE A 274 -2.37 -6.32 0.14
CA ILE A 274 -1.26 -6.20 -0.79
C ILE A 274 -1.83 -6.11 -2.21
N ASP A 275 -1.77 -4.91 -2.79
CA ASP A 275 -2.17 -4.62 -4.15
C ASP A 275 -0.92 -4.39 -5.02
N LEU A 276 -0.72 -5.27 -6.01
CA LEU A 276 0.42 -5.23 -6.91
C LEU A 276 0.22 -4.32 -8.13
N ASN A 277 -0.95 -3.70 -8.29
CA ASN A 277 -1.21 -2.83 -9.43
C ASN A 277 -0.34 -1.56 -9.37
N PRO A 278 0.23 -1.12 -10.50
CA PRO A 278 0.91 0.17 -10.58
C PRO A 278 -0.01 1.30 -10.13
N ALA A 279 0.57 2.33 -9.50
CA ALA A 279 -0.15 3.47 -8.93
C ALA A 279 -1.25 3.11 -7.90
N SER A 280 -1.25 1.88 -7.40
CA SER A 280 -2.19 1.41 -6.37
C SER A 280 -1.51 1.33 -5.00
N ALA A 281 -2.33 1.21 -3.96
CA ALA A 281 -1.89 1.39 -2.60
C ALA A 281 -2.29 0.19 -1.72
N SER A 282 -1.32 -0.30 -0.98
CA SER A 282 -1.40 -1.40 -0.03
C SER A 282 -1.53 -0.90 1.41
N ARG A 283 -2.00 -1.77 2.30
CA ARG A 283 -1.99 -1.60 3.76
C ARG A 283 -1.16 -2.71 4.39
N ILE A 284 0.05 -2.40 4.83
CA ILE A 284 1.00 -3.40 5.32
C ILE A 284 1.57 -2.96 6.67
N GLY A 285 1.55 -3.87 7.64
CA GLY A 285 2.10 -3.66 8.98
C GLY A 285 1.34 -2.62 9.81
N GLN A 286 2.08 -1.80 10.56
CA GLN A 286 1.48 -0.78 11.44
C GLN A 286 0.67 0.25 10.65
N SER A 287 -0.53 0.54 11.14
CA SER A 287 -1.45 1.48 10.51
C SER A 287 -0.96 2.93 10.59
N VAL A 288 -1.06 3.65 9.47
CA VAL A 288 -0.92 5.11 9.43
C VAL A 288 -2.32 5.74 9.53
N TYR A 289 -2.43 6.81 10.31
CA TYR A 289 -3.65 7.57 10.50
C TYR A 289 -3.44 9.02 10.13
N VAL A 290 -4.53 9.71 9.82
CA VAL A 290 -4.52 11.17 9.89
C VAL A 290 -4.81 11.56 11.32
N GLN A 291 -4.11 12.58 11.80
CA GLN A 291 -4.21 13.08 13.16
C GLN A 291 -4.61 14.55 13.18
N SER A 292 -5.38 14.92 14.20
CA SER A 292 -5.54 16.32 14.61
C SER A 292 -5.05 16.44 16.04
N ASN A 293 -4.03 17.28 16.26
CA ASN A 293 -3.40 17.47 17.57
C ASN A 293 -2.96 16.14 18.23
N GLY A 294 -2.36 15.23 17.44
CA GLY A 294 -1.90 13.92 17.91
C GLY A 294 -3.01 12.87 18.17
N VAL A 295 -4.26 13.18 17.82
CA VAL A 295 -5.40 12.25 17.94
C VAL A 295 -5.79 11.73 16.57
N ASN A 296 -5.80 10.40 16.40
CA ASN A 296 -6.23 9.75 15.16
C ASN A 296 -7.69 10.12 14.83
N ILE A 297 -7.92 10.53 13.59
CA ILE A 297 -9.23 10.82 13.03
C ILE A 297 -9.50 9.91 11.83
N GLY A 298 -10.72 9.39 11.73
CA GLY A 298 -11.12 8.49 10.64
C GLY A 298 -10.48 7.11 10.71
N SER A 299 -10.44 6.43 9.56
CA SER A 299 -9.88 5.09 9.40
C SER A 299 -8.40 5.13 9.01
N PRO A 300 -7.65 4.04 9.25
CA PRO A 300 -6.30 3.90 8.74
C PRO A 300 -6.21 4.15 7.24
N ILE A 301 -5.10 4.71 6.79
CA ILE A 301 -4.83 5.00 5.37
C ILE A 301 -3.95 3.90 4.76
N HIS A 302 -3.92 3.84 3.42
CA HIS A 302 -2.91 3.03 2.72
C HIS A 302 -1.53 3.66 2.87
N ASN A 303 -0.50 2.84 2.96
CA ASN A 303 0.82 3.27 3.39
C ASN A 303 1.97 2.78 2.50
N ILE A 304 1.76 1.77 1.66
CA ILE A 304 2.76 1.36 0.67
C ILE A 304 2.16 1.54 -0.72
N TRP A 305 2.80 2.33 -1.57
CA TRP A 305 2.39 2.54 -2.95
C TRP A 305 3.37 1.91 -3.91
N ILE A 306 2.93 1.59 -5.12
CA ILE A 306 3.80 1.23 -6.24
C ILE A 306 3.76 2.40 -7.23
N ALA A 307 4.92 2.91 -7.64
CA ALA A 307 4.99 4.01 -8.60
C ALA A 307 4.34 3.62 -9.94
N ASP A 308 3.92 4.62 -10.71
CA ASP A 308 3.40 4.35 -12.06
C ASP A 308 4.47 3.68 -12.93
N ASN A 309 4.04 2.77 -13.81
CA ASN A 309 4.89 1.97 -14.70
C ASN A 309 5.91 1.03 -14.00
N VAL A 310 5.80 0.81 -12.68
CA VAL A 310 6.55 -0.23 -11.97
C VAL A 310 5.74 -1.53 -11.95
N THR A 311 6.38 -2.66 -12.26
CA THR A 311 5.77 -3.99 -12.11
C THR A 311 6.42 -4.69 -10.94
N ILE A 312 5.61 -5.13 -9.97
CA ILE A 312 6.04 -6.07 -8.94
C ILE A 312 5.30 -7.37 -9.21
N GLU A 313 6.04 -8.46 -9.44
CA GLU A 313 5.41 -9.72 -9.85
C GLU A 313 4.83 -10.50 -8.67
N ASN A 314 5.39 -10.41 -7.46
CA ASN A 314 5.08 -11.36 -6.41
C ASN A 314 4.67 -10.70 -5.09
N ALA A 315 3.85 -11.41 -4.33
CA ALA A 315 3.47 -11.04 -2.97
C ALA A 315 3.57 -12.24 -2.03
N ILE A 316 4.10 -12.01 -0.83
CA ILE A 316 4.16 -12.99 0.25
C ILE A 316 3.55 -12.34 1.50
N GLY A 317 2.43 -12.91 1.96
CA GLY A 317 1.72 -12.53 3.17
C GLY A 317 2.42 -12.95 4.45
N GLY A 318 1.83 -12.50 5.56
CA GLY A 318 2.28 -12.72 6.91
C GLY A 318 1.62 -13.95 7.56
N GLN A 319 1.17 -13.75 8.80
CA GLN A 319 0.46 -14.75 9.62
C GLN A 319 -0.99 -14.33 9.91
N GLY A 320 -1.42 -13.20 9.33
CA GLY A 320 -2.78 -12.68 9.45
C GLY A 320 -3.64 -13.17 8.29
N ASN A 321 -4.92 -12.82 8.28
CA ASN A 321 -5.79 -13.07 7.14
C ASN A 321 -5.57 -11.96 6.11
N ASP A 322 -4.71 -12.22 5.12
CA ASP A 322 -4.25 -11.23 4.17
C ASP A 322 -5.13 -11.20 2.90
N ILE A 323 -5.20 -10.02 2.29
CA ILE A 323 -5.91 -9.80 1.02
C ILE A 323 -4.89 -9.44 -0.05
N PHE A 324 -4.98 -10.12 -1.19
CA PHE A 324 -4.10 -9.92 -2.34
C PHE A 324 -4.89 -9.47 -3.56
N ILE A 325 -4.34 -8.49 -4.27
CA ILE A 325 -4.80 -8.08 -5.60
C ILE A 325 -3.59 -8.18 -6.54
N GLY A 326 -3.65 -9.12 -7.48
CA GLY A 326 -2.65 -9.27 -8.54
C GLY A 326 -2.72 -8.12 -9.55
N ASN A 327 -1.72 -8.04 -10.43
CA ASN A 327 -1.66 -7.07 -11.51
C ASN A 327 -1.75 -7.76 -12.88
N SER A 328 -1.46 -7.02 -13.94
CA SER A 328 -1.55 -7.54 -15.31
C SER A 328 -0.39 -8.48 -15.72
N ALA A 329 0.63 -8.66 -14.88
CA ALA A 329 1.70 -9.63 -15.08
C ALA A 329 1.29 -11.01 -14.54
N SER A 330 2.21 -11.99 -14.57
CA SER A 330 1.99 -13.29 -13.95
C SER A 330 2.44 -13.19 -12.52
N ASN A 331 1.53 -13.38 -11.57
CA ASN A 331 1.85 -13.20 -10.17
C ASN A 331 2.10 -14.52 -9.43
N SER A 332 3.04 -14.53 -8.48
CA SER A 332 3.08 -15.54 -7.43
C SER A 332 2.57 -14.93 -6.14
N LEU A 333 1.41 -15.37 -5.68
CA LEU A 333 0.74 -14.91 -4.47
C LEU A 333 0.80 -16.01 -3.42
N ASP A 334 1.56 -15.79 -2.35
CA ASP A 334 1.68 -16.70 -1.21
C ASP A 334 1.01 -16.08 0.01
N GLY A 335 -0.07 -16.66 0.51
CA GLY A 335 -0.78 -16.16 1.70
C GLY A 335 0.04 -16.26 2.99
N GLY A 336 0.94 -17.24 3.06
CA GLY A 336 1.66 -17.55 4.28
C GLY A 336 0.80 -18.36 5.23
N GLY A 337 0.40 -17.79 6.36
CA GLY A 337 -0.51 -18.45 7.30
C GLY A 337 -1.67 -17.53 7.64
N GLY A 338 -2.84 -18.10 7.86
CA GLY A 338 -4.07 -17.31 8.02
C GLY A 338 -5.17 -17.94 7.17
N THR A 339 -6.24 -17.17 6.95
CA THR A 339 -7.22 -17.44 5.90
C THR A 339 -7.11 -16.31 4.89
N ASP A 340 -6.38 -16.58 3.82
CA ASP A 340 -5.92 -15.58 2.86
C ASP A 340 -6.84 -15.52 1.64
N THR A 341 -7.03 -14.32 1.11
CA THR A 341 -7.99 -14.04 0.04
C THR A 341 -7.32 -13.37 -1.14
N VAL A 342 -7.50 -13.93 -2.33
CA VAL A 342 -7.17 -13.26 -3.60
C VAL A 342 -8.43 -12.66 -4.19
N VAL A 343 -8.41 -11.36 -4.46
CA VAL A 343 -9.54 -10.64 -5.06
C VAL A 343 -9.30 -10.45 -6.55
N ILE A 344 -10.28 -10.88 -7.34
CA ILE A 344 -10.34 -10.76 -8.79
C ILE A 344 -11.54 -9.87 -9.12
N GLY A 345 -11.31 -8.60 -9.47
CA GLY A 345 -12.35 -7.62 -9.78
C GLY A 345 -13.09 -7.85 -11.11
N PHE A 346 -13.44 -9.10 -11.40
CA PHE A 346 -14.13 -9.55 -12.59
C PHE A 346 -14.92 -10.85 -12.33
N PRO A 347 -15.96 -11.16 -13.12
CA PRO A 347 -16.74 -12.40 -12.97
C PRO A 347 -15.94 -13.69 -13.21
N ARG A 348 -16.23 -14.75 -12.44
CA ARG A 348 -15.56 -16.06 -12.46
C ARG A 348 -15.48 -16.71 -13.83
N HIS A 349 -16.52 -16.57 -14.66
CA HIS A 349 -16.58 -17.20 -15.99
C HIS A 349 -15.54 -16.66 -16.98
N GLN A 350 -14.90 -15.53 -16.69
CA GLN A 350 -13.83 -14.95 -17.51
C GLN A 350 -12.46 -15.58 -17.27
N PHE A 351 -12.35 -16.46 -16.27
CA PHE A 351 -11.08 -17.06 -15.86
C PHE A 351 -11.09 -18.57 -15.99
N THR A 352 -9.92 -19.10 -16.35
CA THR A 352 -9.57 -20.50 -16.16
C THR A 352 -8.97 -20.64 -14.78
N PHE A 353 -9.46 -21.60 -14.01
CA PHE A 353 -9.00 -21.89 -12.66
C PHE A 353 -8.74 -23.39 -12.56
N GLY A 354 -7.69 -23.79 -11.85
CA GLY A 354 -7.41 -25.18 -11.60
C GLY A 354 -6.36 -25.39 -10.52
N LYS A 355 -6.09 -26.67 -10.24
CA LYS A 355 -5.06 -27.08 -9.29
C LYS A 355 -3.96 -27.83 -10.00
N SER A 356 -2.73 -27.50 -9.66
CA SER A 356 -1.52 -28.24 -10.03
C SER A 356 -0.88 -28.81 -8.76
N SER A 357 0.20 -29.58 -8.90
CA SER A 357 0.87 -30.17 -7.74
C SER A 357 1.38 -29.07 -6.78
N GLY A 358 0.68 -28.89 -5.67
CA GLY A 358 1.07 -28.01 -4.57
C GLY A 358 0.59 -26.55 -4.66
N HIS A 359 -0.20 -26.16 -5.66
CA HIS A 359 -0.75 -24.81 -5.78
C HIS A 359 -2.02 -24.78 -6.64
N TYR A 360 -2.83 -23.74 -6.45
CA TYR A 360 -3.86 -23.37 -7.41
C TYR A 360 -3.30 -22.40 -8.43
N PHE A 361 -4.01 -22.27 -9.54
CA PHE A 361 -3.70 -21.26 -10.52
C PHE A 361 -4.96 -20.65 -11.11
N ILE A 362 -4.80 -19.42 -11.54
CA ILE A 362 -5.84 -18.66 -12.22
C ILE A 362 -5.23 -17.90 -13.40
N ALA A 363 -5.95 -17.87 -14.51
CA ALA A 363 -5.55 -17.10 -15.69
C ALA A 363 -6.78 -16.55 -16.39
N ALA A 364 -6.71 -15.30 -16.85
CA ALA A 364 -7.76 -14.74 -17.69
C ALA A 364 -7.88 -15.52 -18.99
N ASN A 365 -9.10 -15.85 -19.43
CA ASN A 365 -9.34 -16.61 -20.66
C ASN A 365 -8.81 -15.88 -21.92
N THR A 366 -8.70 -14.55 -21.85
CA THR A 366 -8.15 -13.69 -22.90
C THR A 366 -6.63 -13.77 -23.00
N ASN A 367 -5.93 -14.20 -21.94
CA ASN A 367 -4.48 -14.32 -21.90
C ASN A 367 -4.03 -15.51 -21.02
N PRO A 368 -4.26 -16.76 -21.46
CA PRO A 368 -4.00 -17.95 -20.63
C PRO A 368 -2.51 -18.21 -20.36
N ALA A 369 -1.60 -17.52 -21.04
CA ALA A 369 -0.17 -17.60 -20.77
C ALA A 369 0.23 -16.73 -19.55
N ASN A 370 -0.61 -15.76 -19.19
CA ASN A 370 -0.43 -14.94 -18.02
C ASN A 370 -1.20 -15.54 -16.85
N GLN A 371 -0.49 -16.28 -16.00
CA GLN A 371 -1.07 -17.13 -14.99
C GLN A 371 -0.58 -16.71 -13.61
N ASP A 372 -1.53 -16.50 -12.71
CA ASP A 372 -1.21 -16.31 -11.30
C ASP A 372 -1.14 -17.67 -10.61
N ILE A 373 -0.13 -17.82 -9.76
CA ILE A 373 0.11 -18.98 -8.92
C ILE A 373 -0.32 -18.61 -7.51
N LEU A 374 -1.23 -19.41 -6.95
CA LEU A 374 -1.79 -19.21 -5.62
C LEU A 374 -1.26 -20.29 -4.66
N LEU A 375 -0.45 -19.86 -3.69
CA LEU A 375 0.18 -20.67 -2.66
C LEU A 375 -0.43 -20.29 -1.31
N ASN A 376 -0.81 -21.28 -0.49
CA ASN A 376 -1.41 -21.02 0.84
C ASN A 376 -2.53 -19.96 0.77
N ILE A 377 -3.43 -20.09 -0.21
CA ILE A 377 -4.59 -19.23 -0.39
C ILE A 377 -5.84 -20.06 -0.13
N GLU A 378 -6.67 -19.60 0.80
CA GLU A 378 -7.91 -20.27 1.20
C GLU A 378 -9.11 -19.76 0.41
N ARG A 379 -9.09 -18.52 -0.07
CA ARG A 379 -10.24 -17.87 -0.72
C ARG A 379 -9.84 -17.16 -2.01
N VAL A 380 -10.71 -17.25 -3.01
CA VAL A 380 -10.64 -16.41 -4.22
C VAL A 380 -12.00 -15.75 -4.41
N GLU A 381 -12.03 -14.43 -4.44
CA GLU A 381 -13.25 -13.65 -4.61
C GLU A 381 -13.34 -13.08 -6.02
N PHE A 382 -14.44 -13.35 -6.70
CA PHE A 382 -14.82 -12.75 -7.97
C PHE A 382 -16.01 -11.81 -7.76
N ASP A 383 -16.28 -10.93 -8.72
CA ASP A 383 -17.43 -10.00 -8.65
C ASP A 383 -18.80 -10.71 -8.49
N ASP A 384 -18.90 -11.98 -8.89
CA ASP A 384 -20.15 -12.76 -8.93
C ASP A 384 -20.20 -13.97 -8.00
N THR A 385 -19.07 -14.43 -7.45
CA THR A 385 -18.98 -15.62 -6.57
C THR A 385 -17.60 -15.71 -5.91
N GLY A 386 -17.48 -16.46 -4.82
CA GLY A 386 -16.21 -16.86 -4.23
C GLY A 386 -15.90 -18.34 -4.42
N LEU A 387 -14.63 -18.70 -4.34
CA LEU A 387 -14.14 -20.09 -4.26
C LEU A 387 -13.32 -20.28 -2.98
N ALA A 388 -13.74 -21.24 -2.14
CA ALA A 388 -12.99 -21.68 -0.98
C ALA A 388 -12.13 -22.90 -1.34
N LEU A 389 -10.82 -22.83 -1.11
CA LEU A 389 -9.79 -23.70 -1.69
C LEU A 389 -9.21 -24.74 -0.73
N ASP A 390 -9.39 -24.53 0.56
CA ASP A 390 -8.94 -25.36 1.68
C ASP A 390 -9.87 -26.57 1.90
N LEU A 391 -9.94 -27.45 0.90
CA LEU A 391 -10.76 -28.67 0.96
C LEU A 391 -10.22 -29.73 1.94
N ASP A 392 -9.02 -29.51 2.47
CA ASP A 392 -8.38 -30.18 3.59
C ASP A 392 -8.57 -29.43 4.92
N GLY A 393 -9.19 -28.25 4.90
CA GLY A 393 -9.56 -27.40 6.03
C GLY A 393 -11.06 -27.05 6.04
N HIS A 394 -11.38 -25.77 6.29
CA HIS A 394 -12.75 -25.30 6.53
C HIS A 394 -13.68 -25.56 5.36
N ALA A 395 -13.26 -25.32 4.11
CA ALA A 395 -14.10 -25.61 2.95
C ALA A 395 -14.44 -27.11 2.83
N GLY A 396 -13.48 -27.98 3.17
CA GLY A 396 -13.69 -29.42 3.19
C GLY A 396 -14.70 -29.85 4.26
N GLU A 397 -14.53 -29.33 5.47
CA GLU A 397 -15.44 -29.55 6.59
C GLU A 397 -16.88 -29.12 6.25
N VAL A 398 -17.04 -27.91 5.71
CA VAL A 398 -18.34 -27.38 5.29
C VAL A 398 -18.94 -28.23 4.19
N ALA A 399 -18.20 -28.54 3.11
CA ALA A 399 -18.71 -29.36 2.01
C ALA A 399 -19.17 -30.74 2.48
N LYS A 400 -18.39 -31.40 3.35
CA LYS A 400 -18.73 -32.71 3.92
C LYS A 400 -19.99 -32.64 4.79
N LEU A 401 -20.11 -31.62 5.65
CA LEU A 401 -21.31 -31.42 6.47
C LEU A 401 -22.54 -31.08 5.64
N LEU A 402 -22.41 -30.27 4.58
CA LEU A 402 -23.50 -29.99 3.66
C LEU A 402 -24.04 -31.27 3.02
N GLY A 403 -23.13 -32.13 2.53
CA GLY A 403 -23.48 -33.44 1.97
C GLY A 403 -24.19 -34.36 2.97
N ALA A 404 -23.64 -34.48 4.18
CA ALA A 404 -24.15 -35.41 5.18
C ALA A 404 -25.48 -34.93 5.80
N VAL A 405 -25.63 -33.64 6.07
CA VAL A 405 -26.78 -33.09 6.81
C VAL A 405 -27.91 -32.64 5.88
N PHE A 406 -27.57 -32.02 4.74
CA PHE A 406 -28.56 -31.46 3.81
C PHE A 406 -28.61 -32.19 2.46
N GLY A 407 -27.85 -33.27 2.30
CA GLY A 407 -27.76 -34.04 1.07
C GLY A 407 -26.75 -33.48 0.07
N ALA A 408 -26.21 -34.35 -0.79
CA ALA A 408 -25.12 -34.02 -1.71
C ALA A 408 -25.38 -32.81 -2.64
N SER A 409 -26.64 -32.62 -3.08
CA SER A 409 -27.00 -31.46 -3.91
C SER A 409 -26.82 -30.10 -3.20
N SER A 410 -26.85 -30.10 -1.87
CA SER A 410 -26.71 -28.88 -1.07
C SER A 410 -25.29 -28.33 -1.07
N VAL A 411 -24.30 -29.10 -1.52
CA VAL A 411 -22.92 -28.61 -1.71
C VAL A 411 -22.85 -27.55 -2.82
N ALA A 412 -23.78 -27.56 -3.78
CA ALA A 412 -23.88 -26.52 -4.81
C ALA A 412 -24.67 -25.27 -4.34
N ASN A 413 -25.22 -25.29 -3.13
CA ASN A 413 -25.92 -24.14 -2.57
C ASN A 413 -24.92 -23.18 -1.94
N GLN A 414 -24.58 -22.12 -2.70
CA GLN A 414 -23.57 -21.15 -2.31
C GLN A 414 -23.96 -20.39 -1.03
N GLU A 415 -25.24 -20.12 -0.76
CA GLU A 415 -25.68 -19.47 0.49
C GLU A 415 -25.37 -20.35 1.70
N TYR A 416 -25.61 -21.67 1.60
CA TYR A 416 -25.31 -22.61 2.67
C TYR A 416 -23.81 -22.76 2.87
N ALA A 417 -23.04 -22.78 1.77
CA ALA A 417 -21.59 -22.77 1.82
C ALA A 417 -21.07 -21.50 2.53
N SER A 418 -21.57 -20.31 2.17
CA SER A 418 -21.18 -19.04 2.82
C SER A 418 -21.47 -19.03 4.32
N ILE A 419 -22.65 -19.50 4.73
CA ILE A 419 -23.01 -19.57 6.15
C ILE A 419 -22.05 -20.52 6.89
N GLY A 420 -21.78 -21.69 6.33
CA GLY A 420 -20.86 -22.67 6.92
C GLY A 420 -19.42 -22.16 7.01
N LEU A 421 -18.90 -21.59 5.92
CA LEU A 421 -17.56 -21.02 5.83
C LEU A 421 -17.39 -19.86 6.82
N THR A 422 -18.35 -18.94 6.87
CA THR A 422 -18.34 -17.83 7.84
C THR A 422 -18.21 -18.34 9.26
N LYS A 423 -18.94 -19.40 9.62
CA LYS A 423 -18.88 -19.98 10.96
C LYS A 423 -17.56 -20.69 11.23
N ALA A 424 -17.01 -21.37 10.24
CA ALA A 424 -15.71 -22.03 10.34
C ALA A 424 -14.58 -20.99 10.53
N ASP A 425 -14.60 -19.93 9.71
CA ASP A 425 -13.60 -18.86 9.73
C ASP A 425 -13.72 -17.97 10.99
N GLU A 426 -14.90 -17.88 11.60
CA GLU A 426 -15.11 -17.29 12.94
C GLU A 426 -14.57 -18.18 14.08
N GLY A 427 -14.08 -19.38 13.78
CA GLY A 427 -13.40 -20.28 14.71
C GLY A 427 -14.27 -21.33 15.37
N LEU A 428 -15.46 -21.65 14.82
CA LEU A 428 -16.18 -22.85 15.28
C LEU A 428 -15.33 -24.09 14.99
N SER A 429 -15.18 -24.96 16.00
CA SER A 429 -14.57 -26.27 15.76
C SER A 429 -15.44 -27.11 14.81
N TYR A 430 -14.83 -28.10 14.15
CA TYR A 430 -15.57 -29.00 13.25
C TYR A 430 -16.78 -29.67 13.93
N GLU A 431 -16.67 -29.99 15.22
CA GLU A 431 -17.77 -30.57 15.99
C GLU A 431 -18.88 -29.55 16.26
N GLN A 432 -18.52 -28.30 16.55
CA GLN A 432 -19.47 -27.22 16.71
C GLN A 432 -20.16 -26.89 15.38
N LEU A 433 -19.43 -26.94 14.26
CA LEU A 433 -20.01 -26.83 12.91
C LEU A 433 -20.99 -27.97 12.62
N GLY A 434 -20.65 -29.21 12.99
CA GLY A 434 -21.56 -30.34 12.87
C GLY A 434 -22.84 -30.16 13.67
N ALA A 435 -22.72 -29.71 14.93
CA ALA A 435 -23.87 -29.40 15.77
C ALA A 435 -24.69 -28.23 15.20
N PHE A 436 -24.03 -27.18 14.71
CA PHE A 436 -24.66 -26.04 14.06
C PHE A 436 -25.48 -26.46 12.84
N ALA A 437 -24.92 -27.30 11.97
CA ALA A 437 -25.61 -27.84 10.80
C ALA A 437 -26.87 -28.65 11.20
N ILE A 438 -26.77 -29.52 12.20
CA ILE A 438 -27.93 -30.29 12.67
C ILE A 438 -28.99 -29.38 13.28
N ASN A 439 -28.60 -28.39 14.10
CA ASN A 439 -29.54 -27.43 14.69
C ASN A 439 -30.32 -26.66 13.62
N ALA A 440 -29.70 -26.33 12.48
CA ALA A 440 -30.37 -25.67 11.37
C ALA A 440 -31.48 -26.53 10.70
N THR A 441 -31.49 -27.85 10.92
CA THR A 441 -32.58 -28.73 10.47
C THR A 441 -33.82 -28.67 11.36
N ASN A 442 -33.72 -28.07 12.55
CA ASN A 442 -34.72 -28.08 13.63
C ASN A 442 -35.09 -29.49 14.17
N LEU A 443 -34.32 -30.53 13.84
CA LEU A 443 -34.51 -31.85 14.44
C LEU A 443 -33.93 -31.88 15.85
N THR A 444 -34.71 -32.41 16.80
CA THR A 444 -34.30 -32.52 18.20
C THR A 444 -34.28 -33.95 18.72
N HIS A 445 -34.85 -34.92 17.98
CA HIS A 445 -34.87 -36.32 18.39
C HIS A 445 -33.75 -37.11 17.72
N HIS A 446 -32.98 -37.85 18.52
CA HIS A 446 -31.85 -38.66 18.04
C HIS A 446 -32.24 -39.65 16.93
N ASP A 447 -33.43 -40.24 17.02
CA ASP A 447 -33.96 -41.14 15.98
C ASP A 447 -34.11 -40.46 14.61
N GLU A 448 -34.61 -39.22 14.61
CA GLU A 448 -34.81 -38.43 13.40
C GLU A 448 -33.47 -37.96 12.82
N ILE A 449 -32.54 -37.55 13.70
CA ILE A 449 -31.19 -37.13 13.33
C ILE A 449 -30.42 -38.28 12.66
N VAL A 450 -30.40 -39.46 13.27
CA VAL A 450 -29.72 -40.64 12.68
C VAL A 450 -30.39 -41.04 11.36
N THR A 451 -31.72 -40.96 11.30
CA THR A 451 -32.47 -41.28 10.07
C THR A 451 -32.14 -40.29 8.93
N LEU A 452 -32.03 -38.99 9.23
CA LEU A 452 -31.65 -37.95 8.28
C LEU A 452 -30.26 -38.22 7.69
N LEU A 453 -29.25 -38.37 8.56
CA LEU A 453 -27.87 -38.61 8.14
C LEU A 453 -27.78 -39.88 7.27
N TRP A 454 -28.43 -40.97 7.71
CA TRP A 454 -28.44 -42.22 6.94
C TRP A 454 -29.08 -42.05 5.57
N LEU A 455 -30.21 -41.35 5.49
CA LEU A 455 -30.90 -41.11 4.22
C LEU A 455 -30.03 -40.33 3.24
N ASN A 456 -29.32 -39.30 3.71
CA ASN A 456 -28.43 -38.50 2.87
C ASN A 456 -27.21 -39.28 2.39
N LEU A 457 -26.65 -40.16 3.23
CA LEU A 457 -25.50 -40.98 2.87
C LEU A 457 -25.88 -42.13 1.93
N PHE A 458 -26.96 -42.85 2.22
CA PHE A 458 -27.26 -44.14 1.57
C PHE A 458 -28.51 -44.12 0.67
N GLY A 459 -29.26 -43.01 0.63
CA GLY A 459 -30.48 -42.88 -0.17
C GLY A 459 -31.63 -43.79 0.26
N THR A 460 -31.54 -44.40 1.44
CA THR A 460 -32.52 -45.37 1.96
C THR A 460 -32.87 -45.05 3.41
N ILE A 461 -34.03 -45.52 3.88
CA ILE A 461 -34.42 -45.38 5.29
C ILE A 461 -33.75 -46.51 6.09
N PRO A 462 -33.01 -46.21 7.18
CA PRO A 462 -32.39 -47.23 8.02
C PRO A 462 -33.44 -48.11 8.69
N THR A 463 -33.13 -49.40 8.86
CA THR A 463 -33.91 -50.25 9.76
C THR A 463 -33.65 -49.87 11.22
N GLN A 464 -34.52 -50.28 12.14
CA GLN A 464 -34.28 -50.05 13.57
C GLN A 464 -32.94 -50.63 14.02
N SER A 465 -32.54 -51.80 13.50
CA SER A 465 -31.26 -52.42 13.83
C SER A 465 -30.07 -51.58 13.37
N ASP A 466 -30.21 -50.86 12.25
CA ASP A 466 -29.14 -50.04 11.69
C ASP A 466 -28.91 -48.78 12.52
N LYS A 467 -29.99 -48.12 12.96
CA LYS A 467 -29.90 -46.86 13.74
C LYS A 467 -29.70 -47.05 15.24
N SER A 468 -30.11 -48.19 15.81
CA SER A 468 -30.06 -48.42 17.27
C SER A 468 -28.67 -48.22 17.89
N PRO A 469 -27.54 -48.64 17.29
CA PRO A 469 -26.23 -48.38 17.85
C PRO A 469 -25.93 -46.88 18.02
N TYR A 470 -26.19 -46.07 17.00
CA TYR A 470 -25.93 -44.63 17.02
C TYR A 470 -26.87 -43.88 17.95
N ILE A 471 -28.16 -44.27 17.99
CA ILE A 471 -29.14 -43.70 18.93
C ILE A 471 -28.70 -43.98 20.37
N ASN A 472 -28.30 -45.22 20.68
CA ASN A 472 -27.83 -45.58 22.01
C ASN A 472 -26.58 -44.78 22.41
N MET A 473 -25.65 -44.53 21.49
CA MET A 473 -24.47 -43.70 21.77
C MET A 473 -24.86 -42.26 22.11
N LEU A 474 -25.82 -41.67 21.37
CA LEU A 474 -26.33 -40.32 21.66
C LEU A 474 -27.10 -40.27 22.98
N ASP A 475 -27.99 -41.24 23.25
CA ASP A 475 -28.82 -41.29 24.45
C ASP A 475 -28.00 -41.49 25.75
N ASN A 476 -26.81 -42.09 25.64
CA ASN A 476 -25.89 -42.31 26.76
C ASN A 476 -24.75 -41.27 26.83
N ASP A 477 -24.82 -40.18 26.04
CA ASP A 477 -23.80 -39.14 25.95
C ASP A 477 -22.39 -39.67 25.59
N GLU A 478 -22.31 -40.83 24.91
CA GLU A 478 -21.05 -41.41 24.44
C GLU A 478 -20.50 -40.68 23.21
N ILE A 479 -21.38 -40.05 22.43
CA ILE A 479 -21.06 -39.19 21.30
C ILE A 479 -22.01 -37.99 21.31
N SER A 480 -21.54 -36.81 20.91
CA SER A 480 -22.41 -35.66 20.70
C SER A 480 -23.10 -35.72 19.34
N VAL A 481 -24.16 -34.94 19.16
CA VAL A 481 -24.82 -34.76 17.86
C VAL A 481 -23.85 -34.22 16.79
N GLY A 482 -22.97 -33.28 17.17
CA GLY A 482 -21.96 -32.74 16.26
C GLY A 482 -20.92 -33.79 15.85
N SER A 483 -20.46 -34.59 16.80
CA SER A 483 -19.54 -35.71 16.55
C SER A 483 -20.18 -36.79 15.67
N LEU A 484 -21.47 -37.08 15.82
CA LEU A 484 -22.17 -38.00 14.92
C LEU A 484 -22.30 -37.42 13.50
N ALA A 485 -22.56 -36.11 13.37
CA ALA A 485 -22.61 -35.44 12.08
C ALA A 485 -21.24 -35.51 11.37
N ILE A 486 -20.14 -35.30 12.10
CA ILE A 486 -18.77 -35.49 11.56
C ILE A 486 -18.56 -36.93 11.10
N LEU A 487 -18.98 -37.92 11.91
CA LEU A 487 -18.83 -39.34 11.54
C LEU A 487 -19.50 -39.66 10.20
N ALA A 488 -20.67 -39.06 9.95
CA ALA A 488 -21.34 -39.17 8.65
C ALA A 488 -20.61 -38.37 7.56
N ALA A 489 -20.19 -37.14 7.87
CA ALA A 489 -19.51 -36.22 6.97
C ALA A 489 -18.17 -36.78 6.44
N ASP A 490 -17.37 -37.41 7.29
CA ASP A 490 -16.06 -37.96 6.96
C ASP A 490 -16.13 -39.39 6.38
N SER A 491 -17.33 -39.94 6.19
CA SER A 491 -17.49 -41.26 5.59
C SER A 491 -17.05 -41.27 4.12
N GLU A 492 -16.44 -42.37 3.68
CA GLU A 492 -16.07 -42.57 2.26
C GLU A 492 -17.27 -42.44 1.32
N VAL A 493 -18.46 -42.85 1.79
CA VAL A 493 -19.71 -42.75 1.03
C VAL A 493 -20.09 -41.29 0.81
N ASN A 494 -20.00 -40.44 1.85
CA ASN A 494 -20.29 -39.03 1.69
C ASN A 494 -19.26 -38.34 0.76
N ALA A 495 -17.96 -38.66 0.92
CA ALA A 495 -16.91 -38.13 0.05
C ALA A 495 -17.15 -38.47 -1.43
N GLN A 496 -17.67 -39.67 -1.72
CA GLN A 496 -18.10 -40.06 -3.07
C GLN A 496 -19.36 -39.31 -3.51
N ASN A 497 -20.38 -39.22 -2.65
CA ASN A 497 -21.64 -38.56 -2.97
C ASN A 497 -21.48 -37.08 -3.32
N ILE A 498 -20.55 -36.37 -2.65
CA ILE A 498 -20.29 -34.94 -2.90
C ILE A 498 -19.21 -34.68 -3.94
N HIS A 499 -18.65 -35.73 -4.56
CA HIS A 499 -17.54 -35.60 -5.50
C HIS A 499 -16.34 -34.82 -4.93
N LEU A 500 -15.94 -35.12 -3.69
CA LEU A 500 -14.94 -34.33 -2.96
C LEU A 500 -13.62 -34.18 -3.74
N THR A 501 -13.18 -35.21 -4.46
CA THR A 501 -11.97 -35.16 -5.30
C THR A 501 -12.07 -34.13 -6.43
N GLU A 502 -13.26 -33.90 -6.99
CA GLU A 502 -13.50 -32.87 -8.01
C GLU A 502 -13.49 -31.48 -7.38
N LEU A 503 -14.14 -31.33 -6.22
CA LEU A 503 -14.12 -30.07 -5.44
C LEU A 503 -12.69 -29.65 -5.07
N MET A 504 -11.82 -30.61 -4.74
CA MET A 504 -10.40 -30.34 -4.49
C MET A 504 -9.65 -29.73 -5.69
N GLN A 505 -10.21 -29.80 -6.90
CA GLN A 505 -9.63 -29.17 -8.11
C GLN A 505 -10.24 -27.81 -8.41
N THR A 506 -11.47 -27.55 -7.97
CA THR A 506 -12.27 -26.38 -8.38
C THR A 506 -12.61 -25.41 -7.25
N GLY A 507 -12.45 -25.81 -5.99
CA GLY A 507 -12.94 -25.08 -4.84
C GLY A 507 -14.43 -25.36 -4.54
N LEU A 508 -14.85 -25.00 -3.33
CA LEU A 508 -16.25 -24.90 -2.92
C LEU A 508 -16.76 -23.48 -3.23
N ALA A 509 -17.79 -23.35 -4.05
CA ALA A 509 -18.34 -22.04 -4.41
C ALA A 509 -19.20 -21.45 -3.29
N TYR A 510 -19.11 -20.14 -3.08
CA TYR A 510 -19.87 -19.38 -2.08
C TYR A 510 -20.27 -17.98 -2.61
N ILE A 511 -21.16 -17.27 -1.91
CA ILE A 511 -21.60 -15.88 -2.20
C ILE A 511 -21.50 -14.92 -1.02
#